data_AF-A0A3P8B7W5-F1
#
_entry.id   AF-A0A3P8B7W5-F1
#
_cell.length_a   1.000
_cell.length_b   1.000
_cell.length_c   1.000
_cell.angle_alpha   90.00
_cell.angle_beta   90.00
_cell.angle_gamma   90.00
#
_symmetry.space_group_name_H-M   'P 1'
#
loop_
_entity.id
_entity.type
_entity.pdbx_description
1 polymer ?
#
loop_
_entity_poly.entity_id
_entity_poly.type
_entity_poly.pdbx_seq_one_letter_code
_entity_poly.pdbx_strand_id
1 'polypeptide(L)'
;MLYFAGNGKPRAFHGLDHAYIFTNGYSSNLHIEPFTKRDQQMAKMFTTFITNFVKYGEPTPTEWNGFKWTPFTNESAEYAILDLPPKKAFGSLHWPVTNFWNKETVLLEKLSLREKTLAAYRRAWWALWLLVGMIALAIWISVIFIVATRCHSPRAKPYNNIIVNR
;
A
#
# COMPACT_ATOMS: atom_id res chain seq x y z
N MET A 1 -10.88 15.97 7.70
CA MET A 1 -11.60 16.06 6.41
C MET A 1 -13.02 15.57 6.66
N LEU A 2 -14.01 16.46 6.65
CA LEU A 2 -15.42 16.09 6.83
C LEU A 2 -15.93 15.51 5.50
N TYR A 3 -16.40 14.27 5.51
CA TYR A 3 -16.98 13.63 4.33
C TYR A 3 -18.45 14.04 4.22
N PHE A 4 -18.76 14.94 3.30
CA PHE A 4 -20.15 15.29 2.98
C PHE A 4 -20.76 14.21 2.07
N ALA A 5 -22.00 13.81 2.33
CA ALA A 5 -22.81 13.05 1.37
C ALA A 5 -23.15 13.94 0.16
N GLY A 6 -23.51 13.33 -0.98
CA GLY A 6 -23.86 14.06 -2.22
C GLY A 6 -25.03 15.04 -2.11
N ASN A 7 -25.67 15.14 -0.94
CA ASN A 7 -26.72 16.08 -0.59
C ASN A 7 -26.24 17.20 0.38
N GLY A 8 -24.93 17.36 0.59
CA GLY A 8 -24.34 18.37 1.45
C GLY A 8 -24.41 18.09 2.96
N LYS A 9 -24.99 16.95 3.39
CA LYS A 9 -25.03 16.58 4.81
C LYS A 9 -23.76 15.83 5.22
N PRO A 10 -23.11 16.17 6.36
CA PRO A 10 -21.97 15.40 6.83
C PRO A 10 -22.38 13.95 7.11
N ARG A 11 -21.58 13.01 6.62
CA ARG A 11 -21.70 11.59 7.00
C ARG A 11 -21.10 11.38 8.39
N ALA A 12 -21.32 10.20 8.96
CA ALA A 12 -20.57 9.76 10.13
C ALA A 12 -19.06 9.93 9.87
N PHE A 13 -18.37 10.53 10.82
CA PHE A 13 -16.93 10.78 10.76
C PHE A 13 -16.24 10.13 11.96
N HIS A 14 -14.91 10.08 11.91
CA HIS A 14 -14.12 9.41 12.94
C HIS A 14 -14.36 10.01 14.33
N GLY A 15 -14.69 9.15 15.29
CA GLY A 15 -14.97 9.51 16.68
C GLY A 15 -16.40 9.95 16.96
N LEU A 16 -17.28 10.10 15.95
CA LEU A 16 -18.67 10.52 16.17
C LEU A 16 -19.42 9.61 17.17
N ASP A 17 -19.14 8.32 17.14
CA ASP A 17 -19.67 7.29 18.03
C ASP A 17 -19.38 7.60 19.52
N HIS A 18 -18.20 8.14 19.83
CA HIS A 18 -17.84 8.55 21.19
C HIS A 18 -18.81 9.59 21.75
N ALA A 19 -19.23 10.55 20.92
CA ALA A 19 -20.16 11.59 21.33
C ALA A 19 -21.59 11.10 21.55
N TYR A 20 -21.98 9.96 20.97
CA TYR A 20 -23.27 9.34 21.27
C TYR A 20 -23.25 8.50 22.54
N ILE A 21 -22.06 8.08 23.01
CA ILE A 21 -21.93 7.25 24.22
C ILE A 21 -21.71 8.11 25.47
N PHE A 22 -20.81 9.10 25.40
CA PHE A 22 -20.29 9.77 26.60
C PHE A 22 -20.66 11.24 26.72
N THR A 23 -21.25 11.84 25.68
CA THR A 23 -21.60 13.27 25.67
C THR A 23 -22.99 13.50 25.08
N ASN A 24 -23.43 14.76 25.06
CA ASN A 24 -24.61 15.19 24.32
C ASN A 24 -24.18 15.79 22.97
N GLY A 25 -23.49 15.00 22.15
CA GLY A 25 -22.95 15.44 20.87
C GLY A 25 -21.55 16.10 20.96
N TYR A 26 -21.03 16.54 19.81
CA TYR A 26 -19.77 17.25 19.70
C TYR A 26 -20.00 18.76 19.79
N SER A 27 -19.55 19.39 20.87
CA SER A 27 -19.30 20.83 20.92
C SER A 27 -17.83 21.10 20.56
N SER A 28 -17.40 20.72 19.35
CA SER A 28 -16.04 21.03 18.90
C SER A 28 -16.02 22.36 18.15
N ASN A 29 -14.90 23.09 18.22
CA ASN A 29 -14.72 24.40 17.56
C ASN A 29 -14.97 24.40 16.04
N LEU A 30 -15.10 23.23 15.41
CA LEU A 30 -15.25 23.09 13.97
C LEU A 30 -16.69 22.85 13.51
N HIS A 31 -17.56 22.28 14.34
CA HIS A 31 -18.99 22.05 14.06
C HIS A 31 -19.74 22.06 15.40
N ILE A 32 -20.54 23.12 15.61
CA ILE A 32 -21.43 23.27 16.77
C ILE A 32 -22.85 23.09 16.25
N GLU A 33 -23.24 21.84 16.03
CA GLU A 33 -24.62 21.48 15.75
C GLU A 33 -25.33 21.23 17.09
N PRO A 34 -26.56 21.74 17.29
CA PRO A 34 -27.29 21.49 18.52
C PRO A 34 -27.66 20.00 18.63
N PHE A 35 -27.53 19.44 19.83
CA PHE A 35 -27.92 18.05 20.09
C PHE A 35 -29.43 17.87 19.93
N THR A 36 -29.84 17.21 18.86
CA THR A 36 -31.25 17.11 18.47
C THR A 36 -31.95 15.95 19.20
N LYS A 37 -33.29 15.90 19.09
CA LYS A 37 -34.06 14.73 19.54
C LYS A 37 -33.65 13.44 18.82
N ARG A 38 -33.22 13.54 17.55
CA ARG A 38 -32.70 12.39 16.79
C ARG A 38 -31.40 11.90 17.42
N ASP A 39 -30.53 12.81 17.85
CA ASP A 39 -29.26 12.46 18.49
C ASP A 39 -29.48 11.80 19.85
N GLN A 40 -30.45 12.27 20.64
CA GLN A 40 -30.87 11.62 21.89
C GLN A 40 -31.34 10.18 21.65
N GLN A 41 -32.11 9.94 20.58
CA GLN A 41 -32.57 8.61 20.21
C GLN A 41 -31.42 7.71 19.74
N MET A 42 -30.47 8.25 18.97
CA MET A 42 -29.26 7.54 18.55
C MET A 42 -28.41 7.16 19.77
N ALA A 43 -28.14 8.12 20.66
CA ALA A 43 -27.41 7.91 21.90
C ALA A 43 -28.06 6.83 22.76
N LYS A 44 -29.39 6.92 22.97
CA LYS A 44 -30.15 5.93 23.74
C LYS A 44 -30.06 4.53 23.12
N MET A 45 -30.26 4.42 21.81
CA MET A 45 -30.17 3.13 21.10
C MET A 45 -28.77 2.53 21.25
N PHE A 46 -27.73 3.32 20.96
CA PHE A 46 -26.36 2.83 20.91
C PHE A 46 -25.82 2.46 22.30
N THR A 47 -26.06 3.31 23.30
CA THR A 47 -25.70 3.02 24.69
C THR A 47 -26.44 1.79 25.22
N THR A 48 -27.71 1.60 24.87
CA THR A 48 -28.46 0.39 25.23
C THR A 48 -27.83 -0.86 24.62
N PHE A 49 -27.47 -0.82 23.34
CA PHE A 49 -26.84 -1.96 22.66
C PHE A 49 -25.49 -2.31 23.28
N ILE A 50 -24.64 -1.32 23.56
CA ILE A 50 -23.34 -1.55 24.18
C ILE A 50 -23.49 -2.08 25.61
N THR A 51 -24.36 -1.48 26.42
CA THR A 51 -24.55 -1.91 27.83
C THR A 51 -25.18 -3.29 27.92
N ASN A 52 -26.12 -3.63 27.04
CA ASN A 52 -26.64 -4.99 26.93
C ASN A 52 -25.56 -5.99 26.51
N PHE A 53 -24.72 -5.63 25.53
CA PHE A 53 -23.60 -6.48 25.14
C PHE A 53 -22.64 -6.72 26.30
N VAL A 54 -22.29 -5.68 27.07
CA VAL A 54 -21.44 -5.82 28.26
C VAL A 54 -22.11 -6.72 29.32
N LYS A 55 -23.42 -6.61 29.51
CA LYS A 55 -24.14 -7.34 30.56
C LYS A 55 -24.44 -8.79 30.19
N TYR A 56 -24.76 -9.08 28.92
CA TYR A 56 -25.31 -10.36 28.49
C TYR A 56 -24.51 -11.03 27.36
N GLY A 57 -23.53 -10.36 26.77
CA GLY A 57 -22.86 -10.80 25.54
C GLY A 57 -23.69 -10.62 24.27
N GLU A 58 -24.88 -10.02 24.37
CA GLU A 58 -25.83 -9.84 23.27
C GLU A 58 -26.34 -8.38 23.25
N PRO A 59 -26.25 -7.63 22.13
CA PRO A 59 -26.67 -6.22 22.10
C PRO A 59 -28.20 -6.02 22.20
N THR A 60 -28.98 -6.99 21.72
CA THR A 60 -30.46 -6.96 21.72
C THR A 60 -31.02 -8.24 22.33
N PRO A 61 -30.85 -8.50 23.63
CA PRO A 61 -31.42 -9.68 24.30
C PRO A 61 -32.95 -9.66 24.20
N THR A 62 -33.53 -8.46 24.36
CA THR A 62 -34.89 -8.12 23.91
C THR A 62 -34.78 -7.32 22.61
N GLU A 63 -35.70 -7.55 21.68
CA GLU A 63 -35.73 -6.80 20.42
C GLU A 63 -35.96 -5.30 20.65
N TRP A 64 -35.24 -4.47 19.90
CA TRP A 64 -35.37 -3.02 19.95
C TRP A 64 -36.32 -2.55 18.85
N ASN A 65 -37.58 -2.27 19.20
CA ASN A 65 -38.61 -1.88 18.22
C ASN A 65 -38.70 -2.89 17.04
N GLY A 66 -38.65 -4.20 17.34
CA GLY A 66 -38.64 -5.27 16.33
C GLY A 66 -37.30 -5.51 15.64
N PHE A 67 -36.22 -4.84 16.06
CA PHE A 67 -34.87 -5.08 15.57
C PHE A 67 -34.10 -6.05 16.48
N LYS A 68 -33.56 -7.10 15.87
CA LYS A 68 -32.63 -8.05 16.49
C LYS A 68 -31.25 -7.94 15.83
N TRP A 69 -30.24 -7.58 16.62
CA TRP A 69 -28.83 -7.62 16.20
C TRP A 69 -28.31 -9.07 16.33
N THR A 70 -28.23 -9.75 15.19
CA THR A 70 -27.72 -11.12 15.10
C THR A 70 -26.19 -11.15 15.06
N PRO A 71 -25.55 -12.17 15.63
CA PRO A 71 -24.11 -12.35 15.52
C PRO A 71 -23.65 -12.48 14.06
N PHE A 72 -22.48 -11.93 13.76
CA PHE A 72 -21.83 -12.12 12.47
C PHE A 72 -21.40 -13.58 12.31
N THR A 73 -21.68 -14.18 11.16
CA THR A 73 -21.19 -15.50 10.76
C THR A 73 -20.60 -15.45 9.36
N ASN A 74 -19.68 -16.36 9.03
CA ASN A 74 -19.05 -16.39 7.70
C ASN A 74 -20.07 -16.76 6.60
N GLU A 75 -21.14 -17.46 6.98
CA GLU A 75 -22.20 -17.91 6.10
C GLU A 75 -23.20 -16.78 5.79
N SER A 76 -23.64 -16.05 6.83
CA SER A 76 -24.62 -14.98 6.65
C SER A 76 -24.01 -13.65 6.20
N ALA A 77 -22.76 -13.38 6.61
CA ALA A 77 -22.10 -12.08 6.49
C ALA A 77 -23.03 -10.91 6.87
N GLU A 78 -23.90 -11.11 7.85
CA GLU A 78 -24.89 -10.12 8.28
C GLU A 78 -24.24 -9.13 9.24
N TYR A 79 -24.54 -7.84 9.06
CA TYR A 79 -24.10 -6.78 9.97
C TYR A 79 -25.21 -5.76 10.21
N ALA A 80 -25.14 -5.10 11.36
CA ALA A 80 -26.07 -4.04 11.74
C ALA A 80 -25.59 -2.68 11.23
N ILE A 81 -26.48 -1.94 10.58
CA ILE A 81 -26.33 -0.52 10.29
C ILE A 81 -26.99 0.25 11.44
N LEU A 82 -26.16 0.93 12.22
CA LEU A 82 -26.59 1.75 13.36
C LEU A 82 -27.00 3.14 12.87
N ASP A 83 -28.26 3.26 12.49
CA ASP A 83 -28.95 4.51 12.19
C ASP A 83 -30.35 4.46 12.83
N LEU A 84 -31.15 5.52 12.73
CA LEU A 84 -32.56 5.50 13.14
C LEU A 84 -33.49 5.42 11.92
N PRO A 85 -34.27 4.33 11.77
CA PRO A 85 -34.24 3.09 12.57
C PRO A 85 -33.05 2.17 12.21
N PRO A 86 -32.61 1.28 13.12
CA PRO A 86 -31.51 0.36 12.85
C PRO A 86 -31.92 -0.67 11.80
N LYS A 87 -30.97 -1.10 10.98
CA LYS A 87 -31.23 -1.99 9.83
C LYS A 87 -30.21 -3.12 9.77
N LYS A 88 -30.64 -4.24 9.23
CA LYS A 88 -29.76 -5.36 8.87
C LYS A 88 -29.27 -5.15 7.44
N ALA A 89 -28.02 -5.48 7.20
CA ALA A 89 -27.43 -5.54 5.87
C ALA A 89 -26.63 -6.84 5.72
N PHE A 90 -26.45 -7.26 4.48
CA PHE A 90 -25.83 -8.53 4.14
C PHE A 90 -24.63 -8.31 3.22
N GLY A 91 -23.65 -9.19 3.33
CA GLY A 91 -22.51 -9.26 2.42
C GLY A 91 -21.27 -8.53 2.93
N SER A 92 -20.30 -8.38 2.04
CA SER A 92 -19.00 -7.82 2.39
C SER A 92 -19.08 -6.30 2.60
N LEU A 93 -18.80 -5.86 3.83
CA LEU A 93 -18.73 -4.44 4.16
C LEU A 93 -17.72 -3.73 3.24
N HIS A 94 -18.18 -2.67 2.57
CA HIS A 94 -17.40 -1.89 1.59
C HIS A 94 -16.82 -2.70 0.42
N TRP A 95 -17.47 -3.78 -0.01
CA TRP A 95 -17.10 -4.44 -1.28
C TRP A 95 -17.19 -3.45 -2.47
N PRO A 96 -16.22 -3.46 -3.41
CA PRO A 96 -15.05 -4.35 -3.53
C PRO A 96 -13.77 -3.85 -2.82
N VAL A 97 -13.84 -2.69 -2.15
CA VAL A 97 -12.69 -1.94 -1.64
C VAL A 97 -11.92 -2.73 -0.58
N THR A 98 -12.60 -3.39 0.35
CA THR A 98 -11.95 -4.20 1.40
C THR A 98 -11.19 -5.39 0.83
N ASN A 99 -11.72 -6.05 -0.21
CA ASN A 99 -11.03 -7.16 -0.87
C ASN A 99 -9.77 -6.68 -1.60
N PHE A 100 -9.83 -5.50 -2.22
CA PHE A 100 -8.67 -4.89 -2.85
C PHE A 100 -7.55 -4.63 -1.83
N TRP A 101 -7.84 -3.94 -0.72
CA TRP A 101 -6.82 -3.60 0.28
C TRP A 101 -6.31 -4.80 1.10
N ASN A 102 -7.09 -5.86 1.24
CA ASN A 102 -6.67 -7.03 2.02
C ASN A 102 -6.00 -8.12 1.17
N LYS A 103 -6.35 -8.23 -0.12
CA LYS A 103 -5.83 -9.29 -1.01
C LYS A 103 -4.96 -8.73 -2.13
N GLU A 104 -5.50 -7.81 -2.92
CA GLU A 104 -4.85 -7.36 -4.15
C GLU A 104 -3.59 -6.54 -3.87
N THR A 105 -3.61 -5.66 -2.87
CA THR A 105 -2.43 -4.85 -2.50
C THR A 105 -1.26 -5.70 -2.06
N VAL A 106 -1.51 -6.78 -1.30
CA VAL A 106 -0.48 -7.74 -0.88
C VAL A 106 0.12 -8.45 -2.10
N LEU A 107 -0.69 -8.77 -3.10
CA LEU A 107 -0.21 -9.34 -4.36
C LEU A 107 0.61 -8.33 -5.16
N LEU A 108 0.13 -7.10 -5.28
CA LEU A 108 0.82 -6.01 -5.97
C LEU A 108 2.17 -5.69 -5.33
N GLU A 109 2.26 -5.70 -4.00
CA GLU A 109 3.51 -5.51 -3.28
C GLU A 109 4.52 -6.61 -3.61
N LYS A 110 4.09 -7.88 -3.56
CA LYS A 110 4.94 -9.03 -3.93
C LYS A 110 5.43 -8.94 -5.38
N LEU A 111 4.55 -8.56 -6.31
CA LEU A 111 4.91 -8.37 -7.71
C LEU A 111 5.91 -7.22 -7.87
N SER A 112 5.69 -6.09 -7.21
CA SER A 112 6.60 -4.94 -7.24
C SER A 112 7.99 -5.29 -6.72
N LEU A 113 8.09 -6.04 -5.62
CA LEU A 113 9.36 -6.52 -5.08
C LEU A 113 10.08 -7.46 -6.06
N ARG A 114 9.34 -8.37 -6.71
CA ARG A 114 9.89 -9.27 -7.73
C ARG A 114 10.41 -8.50 -8.94
N GLU A 115 9.71 -7.48 -9.42
CA GLU A 115 10.17 -6.66 -10.54
C GLU A 115 11.43 -5.88 -10.20
N LYS A 116 11.48 -5.28 -9.00
CA LYS A 116 12.67 -4.56 -8.51
C LYS A 116 13.89 -5.48 -8.44
N THR A 117 13.73 -6.69 -7.91
CA THR A 117 14.82 -7.67 -7.85
C THR A 117 15.28 -8.08 -9.25
N LEU A 118 14.36 -8.40 -10.16
CA LEU A 118 14.70 -8.74 -11.55
C LEU A 118 15.46 -7.60 -12.25
N ALA A 119 15.04 -6.35 -12.03
CA ALA A 119 15.71 -5.18 -12.59
C ALA A 119 17.13 -5.00 -12.05
N ALA A 120 17.35 -5.25 -10.76
CA ALA A 120 18.68 -5.23 -10.15
C ALA A 120 19.60 -6.30 -10.76
N TYR A 121 19.10 -7.53 -10.92
CA TYR A 121 19.84 -8.62 -11.58
C TYR A 121 20.24 -8.26 -13.00
N ARG A 122 19.33 -7.71 -13.81
CA ARG A 122 19.63 -7.28 -15.18
C ARG A 122 20.71 -6.20 -15.23
N ARG A 123 20.68 -5.22 -14.31
CA ARG A 123 21.71 -4.18 -14.23
C ARG A 123 23.07 -4.75 -13.83
N ALA A 124 23.10 -5.65 -12.85
CA ALA A 124 24.32 -6.34 -12.42
C ALA A 124 24.93 -7.17 -13.56
N TRP A 125 24.09 -7.83 -14.36
CA TRP A 125 24.53 -8.58 -15.53
C TRP A 125 25.24 -7.69 -16.56
N TRP A 126 24.63 -6.55 -16.92
CA TRP A 126 25.29 -5.59 -17.82
C TRP A 126 26.60 -5.05 -17.25
N ALA A 127 26.63 -4.73 -15.95
CA ALA A 127 27.85 -4.28 -15.29
C ALA A 127 28.98 -5.32 -15.32
N LEU A 128 28.65 -6.61 -15.18
CA LEU A 128 29.61 -7.71 -15.30
C LEU A 128 30.25 -7.77 -16.69
N TRP A 129 29.44 -7.68 -17.75
CA TRP A 129 29.96 -7.70 -19.13
C TRP A 129 30.79 -6.46 -19.47
N LEU A 130 30.40 -5.29 -18.96
CA LEU A 130 31.22 -4.08 -19.07
C LEU A 130 32.58 -4.27 -18.39
N LEU A 131 32.62 -4.85 -17.19
CA LEU A 131 33.88 -5.15 -16.49
C LEU A 131 34.75 -6.12 -17.31
N VAL A 132 34.16 -7.20 -17.83
CA VAL A 132 34.88 -8.17 -18.69
C VAL A 132 35.45 -7.49 -19.93
N GLY A 133 34.67 -6.62 -20.59
CA GLY A 133 35.13 -5.85 -21.76
C GLY A 133 36.29 -4.90 -21.42
N MET A 134 36.21 -4.21 -20.28
CA MET A 134 37.28 -3.31 -19.81
C MET A 134 38.58 -4.07 -19.51
N ILE A 135 38.49 -5.24 -18.85
CA ILE A 135 39.65 -6.09 -18.59
C ILE A 135 40.27 -6.58 -19.90
N ALA A 136 39.45 -7.06 -20.84
CA ALA A 136 39.93 -7.50 -22.14
C ALA A 136 40.65 -6.36 -22.89
N LEU A 137 40.08 -5.15 -22.90
CA LEU A 137 40.69 -3.98 -23.52
C LEU A 137 42.04 -3.62 -22.87
N ALA A 138 42.14 -3.66 -21.54
CA ALA A 138 43.39 -3.41 -20.83
C ALA A 138 44.48 -4.45 -21.17
N ILE A 139 44.10 -5.73 -21.26
CA ILE A 139 45.02 -6.81 -21.67
C ILE A 139 45.50 -6.58 -23.10
N TRP A 140 44.59 -6.29 -24.04
CA TRP A 140 44.94 -6.05 -25.44
C TRP A 140 45.84 -4.83 -25.63
N ILE A 141 45.57 -3.72 -24.94
CA ILE A 141 46.44 -2.53 -24.97
C ILE A 141 47.83 -2.89 -24.47
N SER A 142 47.93 -3.66 -23.38
CA SER A 142 49.21 -4.09 -22.82
C SER A 142 50.00 -4.95 -23.81
N VAL A 143 49.34 -5.91 -24.48
CA VAL A 143 49.96 -6.75 -25.52
C VAL A 143 50.46 -5.91 -26.69
N ILE A 144 49.63 -4.99 -27.21
CA ILE A 144 50.02 -4.10 -28.32
C ILE A 144 51.23 -3.24 -27.93
N PHE A 145 51.24 -2.69 -26.73
CA PHE A 145 52.35 -1.90 -26.21
C PHE A 145 53.66 -2.71 -26.14
N ILE A 146 53.60 -3.96 -25.67
CA ILE A 146 54.75 -4.87 -25.63
C ILE A 146 55.26 -5.18 -27.04
N VAL A 147 54.37 -5.43 -28.01
CA VAL A 147 54.78 -5.72 -29.39
C VAL A 147 55.42 -4.50 -30.06
N ALA A 148 54.81 -3.32 -29.94
CA ALA A 148 55.34 -2.09 -30.53
C ALA A 148 56.73 -1.73 -29.98
N THR A 149 56.92 -1.85 -28.66
CA THR A 149 58.24 -1.62 -28.03
C THR A 149 59.29 -2.63 -28.46
N ARG A 150 58.91 -3.89 -28.72
CA ARG A 150 59.82 -4.92 -29.25
C ARG A 150 60.18 -4.68 -30.72
N CYS A 151 59.25 -4.23 -31.55
CA CYS A 151 59.51 -3.90 -32.96
C CYS A 151 60.40 -2.65 -33.14
N HIS A 152 60.32 -1.69 -32.22
CA HIS A 152 61.20 -0.51 -32.21
C HIS A 152 62.59 -0.75 -31.57
N SER A 153 62.93 -2.00 -31.22
CA SER A 153 64.25 -2.32 -30.67
C SER A 153 65.37 -1.98 -31.69
N PRO A 154 66.36 -1.14 -31.34
CA PRO A 154 67.36 -0.58 -32.26
C PRO A 154 68.40 -1.60 -32.80
N ARG A 155 68.14 -2.91 -32.67
CA ARG A 155 68.98 -3.99 -33.25
C ARG A 155 68.66 -4.28 -34.72
N ALA A 156 67.57 -3.78 -35.27
CA ALA A 156 67.27 -3.88 -36.70
C ALA A 156 67.86 -2.68 -37.47
N LYS A 157 69.19 -2.60 -37.59
CA LYS A 157 69.81 -1.71 -38.57
C LYS A 157 69.72 -2.36 -39.95
N PRO A 158 69.22 -1.67 -40.99
CA PRO A 158 69.34 -2.16 -42.35
C PRO A 158 70.82 -2.10 -42.77
N TYR A 159 71.34 -3.20 -43.33
CA TYR A 159 72.68 -3.23 -43.90
C TYR A 159 72.70 -2.33 -45.14
N ASN A 160 73.43 -1.22 -45.07
CA ASN A 160 73.73 -0.40 -46.24
C ASN A 160 74.99 -0.93 -46.93
N ASN A 161 74.82 -1.81 -47.91
CA ASN A 161 75.89 -2.25 -48.79
C ASN A 161 75.41 -2.30 -50.25
N ILE A 162 75.26 -1.13 -50.85
CA ILE A 162 75.24 -0.99 -52.31
C ILE A 162 76.24 0.12 -52.67
N ILE A 163 77.45 -0.28 -53.05
CA ILE A 163 78.41 0.55 -53.76
C ILE A 163 78.04 0.44 -55.24
N VAL A 164 77.40 1.46 -55.81
CA VAL A 164 77.25 1.57 -57.27
C VAL A 164 78.48 2.32 -57.78
N ASN A 165 79.40 1.58 -58.39
CA ASN A 165 80.50 2.15 -59.17
C ASN A 165 80.09 2.17 -60.64
N ARG A 166 79.96 3.36 -61.24
CA ARG A 166 80.23 3.59 -62.66
C ARG A 166 80.48 5.06 -62.95
#